data_AF-A0A357V208-F1
#
_entry.id   AF-A0A357V208-F1
#
_cell.length_a   1.000
_cell.length_b   1.000
_cell.length_c   1.000
_cell.angle_alpha   90.00
_cell.angle_beta   90.00
_cell.angle_gamma   90.00
#
_symmetry.space_group_name_H-M   'P 1'
#
loop_
_entity.id
_entity.type
_entity.pdbx_description
1 polymer ?
#
loop_
_entity_poly.entity_id
_entity_poly.type
_entity_poly.pdbx_seq_one_letter_code
_entity_poly.pdbx_strand_id
1 'polypeptide(L)'
;NHAYRHLVRAGKETPLPITFMYVPEEEIGSPTSRQMIVDLAKKNKYVLVTEPARDGGKVVTARNGRLKYDITVTGRPSHAGLRHMDGRSAIREMAHQILFLEGLTDYDRSITCSVGTISGGTLTNVVPAKCSITVDLRVPDMDAAEEIKAKVEGMTPVDPDCVLQIEGGVDRPPYEKFDGIEKLFQHAKGLAAEIGFDLQDLKTGGGSDGNFTGALGIPTLDGLGADGHGAHSHDEFIYYSSLVERCRLMIRLFETLE
;
A
#
# COMPACT_ATOMS: atom_id res chain seq x y z
N ASN A 1 -13.93 -4.07 19.18
CA ASN A 1 -13.04 -5.25 19.31
C ASN A 1 -13.62 -6.27 20.30
N HIS A 2 -13.87 -7.53 19.88
CA HIS A 2 -14.43 -8.60 20.74
C HIS A 2 -13.45 -9.14 21.78
N ALA A 3 -12.17 -9.25 21.44
CA ALA A 3 -11.11 -9.71 22.34
C ALA A 3 -10.97 -8.79 23.57
N TYR A 4 -10.92 -7.47 23.35
CA TYR A 4 -10.86 -6.51 24.46
C TYR A 4 -12.10 -6.54 25.35
N ARG A 5 -13.30 -6.65 24.75
CA ARG A 5 -14.55 -6.81 25.51
C ARG A 5 -14.53 -8.08 26.38
N HIS A 6 -13.90 -9.16 25.91
CA HIS A 6 -13.74 -10.38 26.70
C HIS A 6 -12.85 -10.13 27.93
N LEU A 7 -11.69 -9.46 27.76
CA LEU A 7 -10.79 -9.13 28.87
C LEU A 7 -11.48 -8.28 29.94
N VAL A 8 -12.18 -7.22 29.52
CA VAL A 8 -12.93 -6.35 30.44
C VAL A 8 -14.00 -7.13 31.20
N ARG A 9 -14.76 -8.00 30.52
CA ARG A 9 -15.79 -8.84 31.17
C ARG A 9 -15.19 -9.88 32.12
N ALA A 10 -13.98 -10.34 31.85
CA ALA A 10 -13.25 -11.28 32.69
C ALA A 10 -12.52 -10.60 33.86
N GLY A 11 -12.56 -9.26 33.96
CA GLY A 11 -11.84 -8.50 34.99
C GLY A 11 -10.32 -8.61 34.86
N LYS A 12 -9.81 -8.84 33.64
CA LYS A 12 -8.38 -8.97 33.37
C LYS A 12 -7.78 -7.62 32.99
N GLU A 13 -6.59 -7.36 33.51
CA GLU A 13 -5.73 -6.25 33.10
C GLU A 13 -4.69 -6.74 32.08
N THR A 14 -4.15 -5.81 31.29
CA THR A 14 -3.11 -6.09 30.29
C THR A 14 -1.79 -5.48 30.76
N PRO A 15 -0.63 -6.12 30.47
CA PRO A 15 0.67 -5.59 30.90
C PRO A 15 0.99 -4.21 30.30
N LEU A 16 0.51 -3.97 29.07
CA LEU A 16 0.63 -2.70 28.37
C LEU A 16 -0.74 -2.02 28.16
N PRO A 17 -0.79 -0.68 28.11
CA PRO A 17 -2.01 0.03 27.71
C PRO A 17 -2.36 -0.26 26.25
N ILE A 18 -3.66 -0.30 25.95
CA ILE A 18 -4.17 -0.56 24.59
C ILE A 18 -4.77 0.72 24.01
N THR A 19 -4.28 1.13 22.84
CA THR A 19 -4.87 2.20 22.04
C THR A 19 -5.61 1.60 20.84
N PHE A 20 -6.88 1.97 20.65
CA PHE A 20 -7.63 1.64 19.44
C PHE A 20 -7.65 2.84 18.49
N MET A 21 -7.25 2.62 17.24
CA MET A 21 -7.43 3.57 16.15
C MET A 21 -8.28 2.92 15.07
N TYR A 22 -9.35 3.59 14.66
CA TYR A 22 -10.19 3.17 13.55
C TYR A 22 -9.99 4.18 12.42
N VAL A 23 -9.50 3.71 11.28
CA VAL A 23 -9.19 4.54 10.11
C VAL A 23 -10.29 4.36 9.07
N PRO A 24 -11.05 5.40 8.71
CA PRO A 24 -12.18 5.26 7.78
C PRO A 24 -11.78 5.42 6.30
N GLU A 25 -10.51 5.72 6.01
CA GLU A 25 -10.05 6.11 4.66
C GLU A 25 -8.81 5.34 4.17
N GLU A 26 -8.54 4.15 4.72
CA GLU A 26 -7.40 3.31 4.31
C GLU A 26 -7.40 3.02 2.80
N GLU A 27 -8.58 2.69 2.27
CA GLU A 27 -8.80 2.31 0.86
C GLU A 27 -8.43 3.41 -0.15
N ILE A 28 -8.34 4.66 0.30
CA ILE A 28 -7.91 5.80 -0.52
C ILE A 28 -6.53 6.34 -0.12
N GLY A 29 -5.78 5.60 0.70
CA GLY A 29 -4.41 5.92 1.11
C GLY A 29 -4.28 6.66 2.45
N SER A 30 -5.33 6.70 3.27
CA SER A 30 -5.33 7.34 4.59
C SER A 30 -4.94 8.84 4.58
N PRO A 31 -5.45 9.68 3.66
CA PRO A 31 -4.98 11.06 3.47
C PRO A 31 -5.07 11.94 4.72
N THR A 32 -6.08 11.74 5.57
CA THR A 32 -6.29 12.54 6.79
C THR A 32 -5.78 11.85 8.06
N SER A 33 -5.74 10.51 8.09
CA SER A 33 -5.31 9.73 9.25
C SER A 33 -3.81 9.45 9.30
N ARG A 34 -3.07 9.56 8.18
CA ARG A 34 -1.64 9.20 8.09
C ARG A 34 -0.78 9.75 9.22
N GLN A 35 -0.86 11.05 9.49
CA GLN A 35 -0.05 11.67 10.53
C GLN A 35 -0.41 11.13 11.92
N MET A 36 -1.70 10.91 12.19
CA MET A 36 -2.17 10.35 13.44
C MET A 36 -1.72 8.89 13.63
N ILE A 37 -1.72 8.09 12.56
CA ILE A 37 -1.19 6.71 12.59
C ILE A 37 0.28 6.74 13.03
N VAL A 38 1.09 7.59 12.39
CA VAL A 38 2.52 7.76 12.70
C VAL A 38 2.74 8.22 14.15
N ASP A 39 2.00 9.23 14.60
CA ASP A 39 2.16 9.80 15.93
C ASP A 39 1.72 8.86 17.04
N LEU A 40 0.67 8.06 16.82
CA LEU A 40 0.25 7.02 17.75
C LEU A 40 1.22 5.85 17.74
N ALA A 41 1.69 5.41 16.57
CA ALA A 41 2.66 4.32 16.48
C ALA A 41 3.91 4.63 17.30
N LYS A 42 4.47 5.84 17.20
CA LYS A 42 5.64 6.28 17.98
C LYS A 42 5.46 6.26 19.50
N LYS A 43 4.21 6.21 19.99
CA LYS A 43 3.88 6.12 21.42
C LYS A 43 3.61 4.69 21.88
N ASN A 44 3.61 3.72 20.97
CA ASN A 44 3.28 2.33 21.25
C ASN A 44 4.47 1.41 20.94
N LYS A 45 4.63 0.36 21.74
CA LYS A 45 5.73 -0.61 21.59
C LYS A 45 5.51 -1.60 20.44
N TYR A 46 4.25 -1.93 20.18
CA TYR A 46 3.82 -2.85 19.12
C TYR A 46 2.63 -2.24 18.39
N VAL A 47 2.48 -2.59 17.11
CA VAL A 47 1.30 -2.27 16.31
C VAL A 47 0.69 -3.56 15.80
N LEU A 48 -0.59 -3.77 16.10
CA LEU A 48 -1.37 -4.94 15.69
C LEU A 48 -2.43 -4.48 14.69
N VAL A 49 -2.21 -4.75 13.41
CA VAL A 49 -3.09 -4.32 12.31
C VAL A 49 -4.06 -5.45 11.96
N THR A 50 -5.35 -5.12 11.94
CA THR A 50 -6.44 -6.09 11.75
C THR A 50 -6.97 -6.12 10.32
N GLU A 51 -6.10 -5.92 9.33
CA GLU A 51 -6.44 -6.28 7.94
C GLU A 51 -6.86 -7.75 7.88
N PRO A 52 -7.64 -8.15 6.86
CA PRO A 52 -7.90 -9.55 6.60
C PRO A 52 -6.60 -10.35 6.56
N ALA A 53 -6.64 -11.56 7.11
CA ALA A 53 -5.52 -12.48 6.97
C ALA A 53 -5.27 -12.80 5.49
N ARG A 54 -4.07 -13.31 5.20
CA ARG A 54 -3.74 -13.84 3.87
C ARG A 54 -4.04 -15.33 3.82
N ASP A 55 -4.08 -15.89 2.61
CA ASP A 55 -4.45 -17.28 2.33
C ASP A 55 -3.93 -18.29 3.37
N GLY A 56 -4.86 -19.07 3.93
CA GLY A 56 -4.58 -20.05 4.97
C GLY A 56 -4.32 -19.41 6.34
N GLY A 57 -4.82 -18.20 6.55
CA GLY A 57 -4.67 -17.49 7.80
C GLY A 57 -3.28 -16.94 8.09
N LYS A 58 -2.49 -16.62 7.07
CA LYS A 58 -1.16 -16.02 7.25
C LYS A 58 -1.25 -14.58 7.73
N VAL A 59 -0.31 -14.19 8.58
CA VAL A 59 -0.07 -12.80 8.99
C VAL A 59 0.99 -12.16 8.09
N VAL A 60 1.04 -10.83 8.09
CA VAL A 60 1.95 -10.06 7.27
C VAL A 60 3.03 -9.43 8.16
N THR A 61 4.29 -9.74 7.83
CA THR A 61 5.49 -9.29 8.55
C THR A 61 6.40 -8.40 7.70
N ALA A 62 6.09 -8.28 6.40
CA ALA A 62 6.75 -7.38 5.47
C ALA A 62 5.77 -6.97 4.35
N ARG A 63 5.90 -5.74 3.86
CA ARG A 63 5.07 -5.22 2.75
C ARG A 63 5.93 -4.47 1.75
N ASN A 64 5.62 -4.65 0.47
CA ASN A 64 6.12 -3.77 -0.57
C ASN A 64 5.63 -2.33 -0.33
N GLY A 65 6.43 -1.40 -0.84
CA GLY A 65 6.09 0.00 -0.93
C GLY A 65 5.17 0.25 -2.11
N ARG A 66 4.53 1.41 -2.08
CA ARG A 66 3.72 1.94 -3.16
C ARG A 66 4.15 3.37 -3.45
N LEU A 67 4.51 3.62 -4.70
CA LEU A 67 4.59 4.96 -5.24
C LEU A 67 3.35 5.20 -6.10
N LYS A 68 2.76 6.39 -5.97
CA LYS A 68 1.61 6.81 -6.76
C LYS A 68 1.95 8.13 -7.42
N TYR A 69 1.70 8.22 -8.72
CA TYR A 69 1.89 9.46 -9.47
C TYR A 69 0.67 9.79 -10.32
N ASP A 70 0.34 11.07 -10.35
CA ASP A 70 -0.54 11.71 -11.31
C ASP A 70 0.34 12.52 -12.27
N ILE A 71 0.35 12.14 -13.55
CA ILE A 71 1.23 12.74 -14.56
C ILE A 71 0.38 13.40 -15.64
N THR A 72 0.68 14.65 -15.96
CA THR A 72 -0.01 15.43 -16.99
C THR A 72 0.99 15.95 -18.01
N VAL A 73 0.70 15.74 -19.28
CA VAL A 73 1.38 16.38 -20.41
C VAL A 73 0.49 17.51 -20.94
N THR A 74 1.08 18.69 -21.11
CA THR A 74 0.49 19.81 -21.85
C THR A 74 1.27 20.04 -23.15
N GLY A 75 0.57 19.93 -24.27
CA GLY A 75 1.09 20.21 -25.61
C GLY A 75 0.50 21.50 -26.18
N ARG A 76 0.33 21.55 -27.51
CA ARG A 76 -0.19 22.71 -28.23
C ARG A 76 -1.26 22.29 -29.23
N PRO A 77 -2.49 22.81 -29.13
CA PRO A 77 -3.54 22.47 -30.08
C PRO A 77 -3.26 23.08 -31.45
N SER A 78 -3.68 22.36 -32.50
CA SER A 78 -3.73 22.86 -33.87
C SER A 78 -4.74 22.06 -34.69
N HIS A 79 -5.21 22.62 -35.79
CA HIS A 79 -6.11 21.89 -36.70
C HIS A 79 -5.34 20.79 -37.43
N ALA A 80 -5.77 19.54 -37.25
CA ALA A 80 -5.06 18.36 -37.74
C ALA A 80 -4.88 18.32 -39.27
N GLY A 81 -5.78 18.94 -40.04
CA GLY A 81 -5.71 18.98 -41.50
C GLY A 81 -5.16 20.27 -42.12
N LEU A 82 -4.99 21.35 -41.36
CA LEU A 82 -4.64 22.67 -41.93
C LEU A 82 -3.26 23.14 -41.51
N ARG A 83 -2.96 23.06 -40.21
CA ARG A 83 -1.71 23.58 -39.62
C ARG A 83 -1.11 22.59 -38.64
N HIS A 84 -1.18 21.29 -38.96
CA HIS A 84 -0.74 20.20 -38.08
C HIS A 84 0.67 20.41 -37.52
N MET A 85 1.60 20.91 -38.34
CA MET A 85 2.99 21.19 -37.97
C MET A 85 3.16 22.19 -36.81
N ASP A 86 2.16 23.03 -36.56
CA ASP A 86 2.19 24.00 -35.46
C ASP A 86 1.78 23.38 -34.12
N GLY A 87 1.16 22.19 -34.13
CA GLY A 87 0.70 21.51 -32.94
C GLY A 87 1.79 20.68 -32.25
N ARG A 88 1.57 20.39 -30.96
CA ARG A 88 2.37 19.47 -30.14
C ARG A 88 1.42 18.51 -29.47
N SER A 89 1.46 17.24 -29.85
CA SER A 89 0.47 16.26 -29.41
C SER A 89 0.79 15.75 -28.01
N ALA A 90 -0.01 16.16 -27.02
CA ALA A 90 0.12 15.69 -25.65
C ALA A 90 -0.11 14.17 -25.51
N ILE A 91 -0.96 13.57 -26.34
CA ILE A 91 -1.18 12.12 -26.34
C ILE A 91 0.06 11.38 -26.87
N ARG A 92 0.68 11.90 -27.95
CA ARG A 92 1.90 11.29 -28.49
C ARG A 92 3.04 11.34 -27.49
N GLU A 93 3.21 12.49 -26.86
CA GLU A 93 4.21 12.66 -25.80
C GLU A 93 3.91 11.74 -24.61
N MET A 94 2.66 11.67 -24.13
CA MET A 94 2.27 10.76 -23.06
C MET A 94 2.53 9.29 -23.41
N ALA A 95 2.36 8.88 -24.67
CA ALA A 95 2.70 7.52 -25.10
C ALA A 95 4.19 7.19 -24.89
N HIS A 96 5.10 8.13 -25.12
CA HIS A 96 6.53 7.94 -24.81
C HIS A 96 6.76 7.77 -23.30
N GLN A 97 6.09 8.58 -22.49
CA GLN A 97 6.20 8.53 -21.03
C GLN A 97 5.64 7.22 -20.45
N ILE A 98 4.50 6.75 -20.96
CA ILE A 98 3.90 5.45 -20.56
C ILE A 98 4.86 4.30 -20.86
N LEU A 99 5.44 4.25 -22.06
CA LEU A 99 6.38 3.18 -22.42
C LEU A 99 7.63 3.18 -21.53
N PHE A 100 8.14 4.36 -21.17
CA PHE A 100 9.22 4.48 -20.21
C PHE A 100 8.81 3.95 -18.82
N LEU A 101 7.67 4.39 -18.31
CA LEU A 101 7.15 4.02 -16.98
C LEU A 101 6.92 2.52 -16.87
N GLU A 102 6.18 1.90 -17.81
CA GLU A 102 5.92 0.46 -17.76
C GLU A 102 7.20 -0.37 -17.94
N GLY A 103 8.19 0.18 -18.67
CA GLY A 103 9.54 -0.36 -18.77
C GLY A 103 10.34 -0.34 -17.46
N LEU A 104 9.87 0.32 -16.40
CA LEU A 104 10.47 0.24 -15.06
C LEU A 104 10.13 -1.06 -14.33
N THR A 105 9.19 -1.87 -14.86
CA THR A 105 8.85 -3.18 -14.29
C THR A 105 10.07 -4.12 -14.35
N ASP A 106 10.41 -4.68 -13.19
CA ASP A 106 11.50 -5.63 -13.02
C ASP A 106 11.03 -6.72 -12.04
N TYR A 107 10.57 -7.84 -12.60
CA TYR A 107 10.02 -8.94 -11.81
C TYR A 107 11.06 -9.61 -10.93
N ASP A 108 12.33 -9.67 -11.36
CA ASP A 108 13.41 -10.26 -10.58
C ASP A 108 13.69 -9.43 -9.32
N ARG A 109 13.53 -8.11 -9.41
CA ARG A 109 13.61 -7.18 -8.28
C ARG A 109 12.27 -6.97 -7.56
N SER A 110 11.19 -7.67 -7.95
CA SER A 110 9.84 -7.44 -7.42
C SER A 110 9.36 -5.98 -7.53
N ILE A 111 9.73 -5.30 -8.61
CA ILE A 111 9.26 -3.96 -8.96
C ILE A 111 8.21 -4.09 -10.06
N THR A 112 7.04 -3.47 -9.87
CA THR A 112 5.98 -3.46 -10.89
C THR A 112 5.49 -2.05 -11.12
N CYS A 113 5.35 -1.65 -12.38
CA CYS A 113 4.70 -0.41 -12.77
C CYS A 113 3.42 -0.72 -13.55
N SER A 114 2.34 0.00 -13.25
CA SER A 114 1.09 -0.08 -14.02
C SER A 114 0.52 1.31 -14.22
N VAL A 115 0.25 1.66 -15.48
CA VAL A 115 -0.53 2.86 -15.80
C VAL A 115 -2.01 2.52 -15.74
N GLY A 116 -2.65 2.88 -14.64
CA GLY A 116 -4.02 2.46 -14.33
C GLY A 116 -5.10 3.25 -15.09
N THR A 117 -4.82 4.50 -15.46
CA THR A 117 -5.77 5.34 -16.22
C THR A 117 -5.05 6.23 -17.23
N ILE A 118 -5.77 6.57 -18.30
CA ILE A 118 -5.35 7.56 -19.30
C ILE A 118 -6.56 8.35 -19.80
N SER A 119 -6.41 9.66 -19.94
CA SER A 119 -7.41 10.54 -20.55
C SER A 119 -6.73 11.67 -21.31
N GLY A 120 -7.15 11.96 -22.54
CA GLY A 120 -6.55 13.01 -23.34
C GLY A 120 -7.26 13.27 -24.68
N GLY A 121 -7.03 14.46 -25.23
CA GLY A 121 -7.69 14.91 -26.46
C GLY A 121 -9.10 15.46 -26.23
N THR A 122 -9.66 16.07 -27.28
CA THR A 122 -10.99 16.69 -27.24
C THR A 122 -11.81 16.31 -28.47
N LEU A 123 -11.28 16.58 -29.66
CA LEU A 123 -11.89 16.29 -30.95
C LEU A 123 -10.89 15.60 -31.86
N THR A 124 -11.38 14.77 -32.79
CA THR A 124 -10.55 13.99 -33.72
C THR A 124 -9.74 14.85 -34.69
N ASN A 125 -10.22 16.04 -35.03
CA ASN A 125 -9.57 16.97 -35.96
C ASN A 125 -8.72 18.06 -35.26
N VAL A 126 -8.45 17.91 -33.96
CA VAL A 126 -7.62 18.84 -33.17
C VAL A 126 -6.44 18.07 -32.58
N VAL A 127 -5.22 18.59 -32.79
CA VAL A 127 -4.01 18.06 -32.13
C VAL A 127 -4.20 18.14 -30.61
N PRO A 128 -4.09 17.03 -29.86
CA PRO A 128 -4.38 17.00 -28.42
C PRO A 128 -3.49 17.95 -27.62
N ALA A 129 -4.10 18.87 -26.88
CA ALA A 129 -3.37 19.83 -26.03
C ALA A 129 -3.07 19.31 -24.61
N LYS A 130 -3.81 18.31 -24.12
CA LYS A 130 -3.65 17.77 -22.77
C LYS A 130 -3.87 16.26 -22.76
N CYS A 131 -3.07 15.56 -21.96
CA CYS A 131 -3.26 14.16 -21.62
C CYS A 131 -2.78 13.91 -20.18
N SER A 132 -3.52 13.13 -19.40
CA SER A 132 -3.21 12.81 -18.01
C SER A 132 -3.30 11.31 -17.77
N ILE A 133 -2.45 10.78 -16.89
CA ILE A 133 -2.43 9.39 -16.45
C ILE A 133 -2.31 9.28 -14.93
N THR A 134 -2.71 8.13 -14.38
CA THR A 134 -2.39 7.72 -13.01
C THR A 134 -1.52 6.47 -13.03
N VAL A 135 -0.51 6.43 -12.16
CA VAL A 135 0.52 5.37 -12.13
C VAL A 135 0.57 4.75 -10.74
N ASP A 136 0.57 3.42 -10.68
CA ASP A 136 0.80 2.62 -9.48
C ASP A 136 2.11 1.85 -9.63
N LEU A 137 3.04 2.11 -8.72
CA LEU A 137 4.37 1.50 -8.69
C LEU A 137 4.54 0.74 -7.37
N ARG A 138 4.94 -0.53 -7.45
CA ARG A 138 5.28 -1.35 -6.29
C ARG A 138 6.78 -1.58 -6.24
N VAL A 139 7.35 -1.46 -5.04
CA VAL A 139 8.80 -1.58 -4.81
C VAL A 139 9.06 -2.48 -3.59
N PRO A 140 10.12 -3.29 -3.61
CA PRO A 140 10.40 -4.24 -2.53
C PRO A 140 10.88 -3.56 -1.24
N ASP A 141 11.65 -2.47 -1.35
CA ASP A 141 12.40 -1.82 -0.28
C ASP A 141 12.61 -0.31 -0.57
N MET A 142 13.19 0.40 0.40
CA MET A 142 13.39 1.85 0.30
C MET A 142 14.45 2.24 -0.74
N ASP A 143 15.45 1.41 -0.98
CA ASP A 143 16.49 1.72 -1.98
C ASP A 143 15.89 1.69 -3.39
N ALA A 144 15.07 0.67 -3.68
CA ALA A 144 14.28 0.62 -4.91
C ALA A 144 13.26 1.75 -4.98
N ALA A 145 12.62 2.13 -3.85
CA ALA A 145 11.70 3.26 -3.80
C ALA A 145 12.38 4.56 -4.24
N GLU A 146 13.55 4.89 -3.69
CA GLU A 146 14.29 6.11 -4.03
C GLU A 146 14.85 6.07 -5.45
N GLU A 147 15.32 4.92 -5.93
CA GLU A 147 15.77 4.75 -7.33
C GLU A 147 14.62 5.02 -8.32
N ILE A 148 13.47 4.36 -8.11
CA ILE A 148 12.30 4.51 -8.99
C ILE A 148 11.76 5.93 -8.89
N LYS A 149 11.66 6.50 -7.69
CA LYS A 149 11.27 7.90 -7.48
C LYS A 149 12.14 8.85 -8.29
N ALA A 150 13.47 8.70 -8.21
CA ALA A 150 14.41 9.54 -8.96
C ALA A 150 14.25 9.38 -10.48
N LYS A 151 14.00 8.16 -10.98
CA LYS A 151 13.73 7.91 -12.40
C LYS A 151 12.45 8.58 -12.87
N VAL A 152 11.37 8.49 -12.10
CA VAL A 152 10.07 9.09 -12.45
C VAL A 152 10.15 10.62 -12.40
N GLU A 153 10.67 11.18 -11.30
CA GLU A 153 10.77 12.63 -11.13
C GLU A 153 11.81 13.27 -12.05
N GLY A 154 12.76 12.48 -12.57
CA GLY A 154 13.74 12.89 -13.56
C GLY A 154 13.26 12.81 -15.01
N MET A 155 12.02 12.37 -15.27
CA MET A 155 11.47 12.28 -16.62
C MET A 155 11.41 13.67 -17.28
N THR A 156 11.80 13.71 -18.56
CA THR A 156 11.70 14.91 -19.39
C THR A 156 10.89 14.60 -20.65
N PRO A 157 10.19 15.60 -21.21
CA PRO A 157 9.45 15.38 -22.44
C PRO A 157 10.40 15.07 -23.61
N VAL A 158 9.98 14.20 -24.52
CA VAL A 158 10.71 13.88 -25.77
C VAL A 158 10.56 15.03 -26.77
N ASP A 159 9.36 15.60 -26.86
CA ASP A 159 9.10 16.85 -27.57
C ASP A 159 9.40 18.05 -26.64
N PRO A 160 10.43 18.87 -26.92
CA PRO A 160 10.84 19.97 -26.03
C PRO A 160 9.80 21.09 -25.92
N ASP A 161 8.81 21.14 -26.83
CA ASP A 161 7.70 22.11 -26.77
C ASP A 161 6.50 21.58 -25.96
N CYS A 162 6.56 20.36 -25.44
CA CYS A 162 5.60 19.82 -24.47
C CYS A 162 6.07 20.11 -23.04
N VAL A 163 5.11 20.23 -22.12
CA VAL A 163 5.38 20.40 -20.68
C VAL A 163 4.88 19.17 -19.94
N LEU A 164 5.76 18.57 -19.14
CA LEU A 164 5.44 17.45 -18.26
C LEU A 164 5.26 17.97 -16.83
N GLN A 165 4.15 17.61 -16.19
CA GLN A 165 3.86 17.85 -14.78
C GLN A 165 3.72 16.51 -14.09
N ILE A 166 4.48 16.30 -13.02
CA ILE A 166 4.55 15.05 -12.26
C ILE A 166 4.23 15.38 -10.81
N GLU A 167 3.14 14.82 -10.29
CA GLU A 167 2.71 15.00 -8.91
C GLU A 167 2.57 13.62 -8.26
N GLY A 168 2.99 13.49 -6.99
CA GLY A 168 2.92 12.21 -6.28
C GLY A 168 4.21 11.88 -5.53
N GLY A 169 4.52 10.60 -5.43
CA GLY A 169 5.70 10.09 -4.71
C GLY A 169 5.38 8.81 -3.94
N VAL A 170 6.12 8.60 -2.83
CA VAL A 170 5.92 7.45 -1.94
C VAL A 170 4.60 7.61 -1.17
N ASP A 171 3.59 6.87 -1.61
CA ASP A 171 2.28 6.78 -0.96
C ASP A 171 2.39 5.93 0.31
N ARG A 172 2.90 4.70 0.20
CA ARG A 172 3.17 3.81 1.34
C ARG A 172 4.63 3.35 1.31
N PRO A 173 5.41 3.56 2.39
CA PRO A 173 6.78 3.09 2.42
C PRO A 173 6.83 1.54 2.54
N PRO A 174 7.76 0.86 1.87
CA PRO A 174 8.03 -0.56 2.12
C PRO A 174 8.55 -0.76 3.53
N TYR A 175 8.38 -1.97 4.06
CA TYR A 175 9.11 -2.42 5.24
C TYR A 175 9.42 -3.91 5.17
N GLU A 176 10.59 -4.26 5.70
CA GLU A 176 11.08 -5.62 5.81
C GLU A 176 10.89 -6.18 7.21
N LYS A 177 10.89 -7.51 7.30
CA LYS A 177 10.89 -8.21 8.57
C LYS A 177 12.25 -8.05 9.26
N PHE A 178 12.30 -7.22 10.29
CA PHE A 178 13.47 -7.05 11.16
C PHE A 178 13.29 -7.79 12.51
N ASP A 179 14.33 -7.85 13.33
CA ASP A 179 14.35 -8.59 14.61
C ASP A 179 13.15 -8.32 15.54
N GLY A 180 12.64 -7.09 15.59
CA GLY A 180 11.49 -6.75 16.42
C GLY A 180 10.19 -7.36 15.90
N ILE A 181 9.98 -7.37 14.57
CA ILE A 181 8.85 -8.05 13.94
C ILE A 181 9.01 -9.57 14.06
N GLU A 182 10.21 -10.10 13.88
CA GLU A 182 10.50 -11.54 14.06
C GLU A 182 10.13 -11.99 15.48
N LYS A 183 10.57 -11.28 16.51
CA LYS A 183 10.22 -11.59 17.91
C LYS A 183 8.71 -11.52 18.15
N LEU A 184 8.05 -10.48 17.65
CA LEU A 184 6.60 -10.34 17.76
C LEU A 184 5.86 -11.50 17.06
N PHE A 185 6.33 -11.88 15.88
CA PHE A 185 5.76 -12.99 15.11
C PHE A 185 5.96 -14.34 15.82
N GLN A 186 7.18 -14.64 16.29
CA GLN A 186 7.44 -15.90 17.01
C GLN A 186 6.60 -16.01 18.29
N HIS A 187 6.41 -14.89 18.99
CA HIS A 187 5.49 -14.82 20.13
C HIS A 187 4.05 -15.14 19.71
N ALA A 188 3.53 -14.48 18.68
CA ALA A 188 2.19 -14.75 18.14
C ALA A 188 2.04 -16.20 17.66
N LYS A 189 3.08 -16.77 17.06
CA LYS A 189 3.11 -18.15 16.56
C LYS A 189 3.06 -19.17 17.71
N GLY A 190 3.79 -18.94 18.80
CA GLY A 190 3.71 -19.77 20.00
C GLY A 190 2.29 -19.77 20.58
N LEU A 191 1.67 -18.59 20.69
CA LEU A 191 0.29 -18.47 21.16
C LEU A 191 -0.73 -19.15 20.25
N ALA A 192 -0.54 -19.05 18.93
CA ALA A 192 -1.38 -19.75 17.96
C ALA A 192 -1.30 -21.28 18.13
N ALA A 193 -0.10 -21.82 18.34
CA ALA A 193 0.11 -23.24 18.59
C ALA A 193 -0.59 -23.71 19.88
N GLU A 194 -0.57 -22.90 20.95
CA GLU A 194 -1.34 -23.17 22.18
C GLU A 194 -2.85 -23.15 21.96
N ILE A 195 -3.35 -22.31 21.04
CA ILE A 195 -4.77 -22.24 20.68
C ILE A 195 -5.19 -23.44 19.80
N GLY A 196 -4.24 -24.00 19.04
CA GLY A 196 -4.42 -25.20 18.23
C GLY A 196 -4.27 -25.00 16.72
N PHE A 197 -3.62 -23.93 16.25
CA PHE A 197 -3.38 -23.70 14.82
C PHE A 197 -1.95 -23.23 14.51
N ASP A 198 -1.47 -23.51 13.30
CA ASP A 198 -0.15 -23.07 12.82
C ASP A 198 -0.26 -21.67 12.23
N LEU A 199 0.41 -20.70 12.86
CA LEU A 199 0.50 -19.34 12.32
C LEU A 199 1.76 -19.21 11.46
N GLN A 200 1.53 -18.85 10.20
CA GLN A 200 2.58 -18.57 9.23
C GLN A 200 2.58 -17.09 8.87
N ASP A 201 3.74 -16.55 8.49
CA ASP A 201 3.87 -15.20 7.96
C ASP A 201 4.28 -15.18 6.49
N LEU A 202 4.13 -14.01 5.87
CA LEU A 202 4.61 -13.74 4.53
C LEU A 202 4.96 -12.26 4.32
N LYS A 203 5.69 -12.01 3.23
CA LYS A 203 5.81 -10.70 2.60
C LYS A 203 4.74 -10.55 1.51
N THR A 204 4.02 -9.43 1.48
CA THR A 204 2.96 -9.16 0.48
C THR A 204 3.25 -7.92 -0.37
N GLY A 205 2.80 -7.94 -1.62
CA GLY A 205 2.86 -6.79 -2.53
C GLY A 205 1.84 -5.69 -2.22
N GLY A 206 0.75 -6.02 -1.49
CA GLY A 206 -0.31 -5.09 -1.14
C GLY A 206 0.06 -4.13 -0.02
N GLY A 207 -0.47 -2.90 -0.09
CA GLY A 207 -0.32 -1.91 0.98
C GLY A 207 -1.27 -2.17 2.15
N SER A 208 -1.01 -1.54 3.29
CA SER A 208 -1.94 -1.26 4.39
C SER A 208 -1.41 -0.09 5.21
N ASP A 209 -2.16 0.37 6.21
CA ASP A 209 -1.64 1.34 7.19
C ASP A 209 -0.48 0.80 8.05
N GLY A 210 -0.29 -0.53 8.09
CA GLY A 210 0.88 -1.16 8.68
C GLY A 210 2.20 -0.80 7.98
N ASN A 211 2.16 -0.36 6.71
CA ASN A 211 3.34 0.17 6.02
C ASN A 211 3.97 1.34 6.79
N PHE A 212 3.15 2.27 7.29
CA PHE A 212 3.66 3.45 8.00
C PHE A 212 4.35 3.09 9.30
N THR A 213 3.83 2.11 10.04
CA THR A 213 4.35 1.75 11.35
C THR A 213 5.55 0.81 11.24
N GLY A 214 5.50 -0.15 10.32
CA GLY A 214 6.62 -1.03 10.02
C GLY A 214 7.84 -0.27 9.51
N ALA A 215 7.65 0.71 8.62
CA ALA A 215 8.74 1.54 8.08
C ALA A 215 9.39 2.46 9.13
N LEU A 216 8.71 2.74 10.24
CA LEU A 216 9.29 3.47 11.39
C LEU A 216 10.18 2.58 12.26
N GLY A 217 10.33 1.30 11.93
CA GLY A 217 11.05 0.33 12.77
C GLY A 217 10.28 -0.08 14.03
N ILE A 218 8.95 0.14 14.04
CA ILE A 218 8.09 -0.27 15.16
C ILE A 218 7.59 -1.69 14.86
N PRO A 219 7.78 -2.67 15.78
CA PRO A 219 7.28 -4.02 15.62
C PRO A 219 5.79 -4.05 15.25
N THR A 220 5.50 -4.36 13.99
CA THR A 220 4.17 -4.32 13.40
C THR A 220 3.83 -5.71 12.89
N LEU A 221 2.70 -6.25 13.35
CA LEU A 221 2.12 -7.48 12.82
C LEU A 221 0.76 -7.17 12.22
N ASP A 222 0.56 -7.56 10.97
CA ASP A 222 -0.62 -7.26 10.19
C ASP A 222 -1.30 -8.55 9.70
N GLY A 223 -2.51 -8.48 9.14
CA GLY A 223 -3.31 -9.64 8.78
C GLY A 223 -3.88 -10.38 9.99
N LEU A 224 -4.11 -9.67 11.11
CA LEU A 224 -4.68 -10.24 12.34
C LEU A 224 -6.22 -10.31 12.33
N GLY A 225 -6.85 -9.83 11.25
CA GLY A 225 -8.28 -9.92 11.02
C GLY A 225 -8.74 -11.33 10.64
N ALA A 226 -10.00 -11.44 10.21
CA ALA A 226 -10.57 -12.70 9.75
C ALA A 226 -9.84 -13.23 8.51
N ASP A 227 -9.81 -14.56 8.36
CA ASP A 227 -9.43 -15.17 7.09
C ASP A 227 -10.64 -15.19 6.14
N GLY A 228 -10.38 -15.19 4.84
CA GLY A 228 -11.40 -15.04 3.82
C GLY A 228 -10.82 -15.09 2.42
N HIS A 229 -11.59 -14.63 1.45
CA HIS A 229 -11.16 -14.54 0.07
C HIS A 229 -11.91 -13.43 -0.66
N GLY A 230 -11.37 -13.00 -1.81
CA GLY A 230 -12.06 -12.10 -2.71
C GLY A 230 -12.14 -10.66 -2.20
N ALA A 231 -11.24 -10.22 -1.31
CA ALA A 231 -11.13 -8.82 -0.95
C ALA A 231 -11.04 -7.94 -2.21
N HIS A 232 -11.79 -6.85 -2.24
CA HIS A 232 -11.92 -5.94 -3.39
C HIS A 232 -12.59 -6.57 -4.63
N SER A 233 -13.41 -7.60 -4.45
CA SER A 233 -14.17 -8.26 -5.52
C SER A 233 -15.66 -8.42 -5.17
N HIS A 234 -16.47 -8.79 -6.16
CA HIS A 234 -17.89 -9.09 -5.93
C HIS A 234 -18.13 -10.37 -5.12
N ASP A 235 -17.12 -11.23 -5.01
CA ASP A 235 -17.17 -12.51 -4.30
C ASP A 235 -16.42 -12.43 -2.95
N GLU A 236 -16.43 -11.25 -2.30
CA GLU A 236 -15.80 -11.06 -1.00
C GLU A 236 -16.54 -11.82 0.10
N PHE A 237 -15.81 -12.65 0.85
CA PHE A 237 -16.34 -13.35 2.03
C PHE A 237 -15.28 -13.65 3.08
N ILE A 238 -15.73 -13.97 4.29
CA ILE A 238 -14.88 -14.44 5.39
C ILE A 238 -15.22 -15.89 5.76
N TYR A 239 -14.22 -16.63 6.21
CA TYR A 239 -14.43 -17.95 6.80
C TYR A 239 -14.90 -17.80 8.24
N TYR A 240 -16.14 -18.19 8.52
CA TYR A 240 -16.71 -18.19 9.88
C TYR A 240 -15.83 -18.96 10.88
N SER A 241 -15.24 -20.08 10.44
CA SER A 241 -14.32 -20.90 11.24
C SER A 241 -13.10 -20.13 11.75
N SER A 242 -12.64 -19.11 11.03
CA SER A 242 -11.46 -18.32 11.42
C SER A 242 -11.72 -17.39 12.61
N LEU A 243 -12.97 -16.98 12.84
CA LEU A 243 -13.29 -15.91 13.80
C LEU A 243 -12.89 -16.23 15.23
N VAL A 244 -13.09 -17.49 15.66
CA VAL A 244 -12.81 -17.90 17.04
C VAL A 244 -11.31 -17.93 17.30
N GLU A 245 -10.54 -18.54 16.42
CA GLU A 245 -9.07 -18.64 16.55
C GLU A 245 -8.41 -17.27 16.52
N ARG A 246 -8.87 -16.38 15.61
CA ARG A 246 -8.42 -14.99 15.54
C ARG A 246 -8.72 -14.18 16.78
N CYS A 247 -9.94 -14.32 17.30
CA CYS A 247 -10.33 -13.64 18.53
C CYS A 247 -9.47 -14.12 19.71
N ARG A 248 -9.24 -15.43 19.83
CA ARG A 248 -8.38 -16.01 20.87
C ARG A 248 -6.93 -15.54 20.74
N LEU A 249 -6.38 -15.48 19.52
CA LEU A 249 -5.02 -14.98 19.30
C LEU A 249 -4.90 -13.52 19.76
N MET A 250 -5.86 -12.65 19.40
CA MET A 250 -5.86 -11.26 19.85
C MET A 250 -5.99 -11.13 21.37
N ILE A 251 -6.82 -11.96 22.03
CA ILE A 251 -6.91 -12.01 23.50
C ILE A 251 -5.53 -12.33 24.09
N ARG A 252 -4.88 -13.40 23.61
CA ARG A 252 -3.58 -13.84 24.13
C ARG A 252 -2.48 -12.81 23.88
N LEU A 253 -2.47 -12.13 22.74
CA LEU A 253 -1.52 -11.05 22.47
C LEU A 253 -1.69 -9.90 23.47
N PHE A 254 -2.92 -9.47 23.74
CA PHE A 254 -3.19 -8.43 24.74
C PHE A 254 -2.75 -8.84 26.16
N GLU A 255 -2.86 -10.12 26.52
CA GLU A 255 -2.48 -10.63 27.84
C GLU A 255 -0.97 -10.78 28.04
N THR A 256 -0.19 -10.88 26.97
CA THR A 256 1.20 -11.37 27.05
C THR A 256 2.24 -10.45 26.42
N LEU A 257 1.83 -9.41 25.69
CA LEU A 257 2.77 -8.41 25.19
C LEU A 257 3.20 -7.46 26.31
N GLU A 258 4.52 -7.33 26.46
CA GLU A 258 5.22 -6.51 27.46
C GLU A 258 6.22 -5.59 26.77
#